data_AF-A0A4P6HF88-F1
#
_entry.id   AF-A0A4P6HF88-F1
#
_cell.length_a   1.000
_cell.length_b   1.000
_cell.length_c   1.000
_cell.angle_alpha   90.00
_cell.angle_beta   90.00
_cell.angle_gamma   90.00
#
_symmetry.space_group_name_H-M   'P 1'
#
loop_
_entity.id
_entity.type
_entity.pdbx_description
1 polymer ?
#
loop_
_entity_poly.entity_id
_entity_poly.type
_entity_poly.pdbx_seq_one_letter_code
_entity_poly.pdbx_strand_id
1 'polypeptide(L)'
;MSTALIEAALWADELMEAETKSRREKEYVIRDRLAGKIGVSASYLFRLQYKIETMNDVKGSVYRALLKGRELYGLVCERTEAAADALEARRLGTKANNHAVTQGSQATGEGTFAGRD
;
A
#
# COMPACT_ATOMS: atom_id res chain seq x y z
N MET A 1 -3.81 -5.93 17.42
CA MET A 1 -2.95 -5.90 16.22
C MET A 1 -1.60 -6.47 16.62
N SER A 2 -1.06 -7.47 15.90
CA SER A 2 0.21 -8.11 16.28
C SER A 2 1.42 -7.23 15.95
N THR A 3 2.50 -7.36 16.72
CA THR A 3 3.77 -6.62 16.50
C THR A 3 4.33 -6.89 15.11
N ALA A 4 4.34 -8.14 14.65
CA ALA A 4 4.79 -8.54 13.32
C ALA A 4 3.98 -7.88 12.18
N LEU A 5 2.69 -7.62 12.39
CA LEU A 5 1.84 -6.94 11.41
C LEU A 5 2.15 -5.44 11.33
N ILE A 6 2.45 -4.82 12.47
CA ILE A 6 2.88 -3.42 12.54
C ILE A 6 4.24 -3.26 11.84
N GLU A 7 5.20 -4.13 12.16
CA GLU A 7 6.52 -4.15 11.51
C GLU A 7 6.40 -4.32 9.99
N ALA A 8 5.61 -5.30 9.53
CA ALA A 8 5.44 -5.56 8.11
C ALA A 8 4.84 -4.36 7.35
N ALA A 9 3.93 -3.61 7.98
CA ALA A 9 3.35 -2.41 7.38
C ALA A 9 4.38 -1.29 7.24
N LEU A 10 5.19 -1.07 8.27
CA LEU A 10 6.26 -0.07 8.25
C LEU A 10 7.33 -0.42 7.23
N TRP A 11 7.72 -1.69 7.15
CA TRP A 11 8.65 -2.18 6.14
C TRP A 11 8.12 -1.98 4.73
N ALA A 12 6.82 -2.20 4.51
CA ALA A 12 6.20 -1.94 3.22
C ALA A 12 6.26 -0.45 2.86
N ASP A 13 6.07 0.46 3.83
CA ASP A 13 6.17 1.90 3.60
C ASP A 13 7.60 2.37 3.32
N GLU A 14 8.58 1.91 4.11
CA GLU A 14 10.01 2.20 3.89
C GLU A 14 10.45 1.76 2.50
N LEU A 15 10.04 0.55 2.08
CA LEU A 15 10.36 0.02 0.76
C LEU A 15 9.68 0.81 -0.37
N MET A 16 8.46 1.29 -0.14
CA MET A 16 7.74 2.14 -1.10
C MET A 16 8.41 3.51 -1.24
N GLU A 17 8.88 4.10 -0.15
CA GLU A 17 9.62 5.36 -0.17
C GLU A 17 10.98 5.20 -0.85
N ALA A 18 11.72 4.13 -0.53
CA ALA A 18 13.00 3.82 -1.17
C ALA A 18 12.87 3.54 -2.68
N GLU A 19 11.76 2.95 -3.12
CA GLU A 19 11.51 2.70 -4.55
C GLU A 19 10.98 3.94 -5.29
N THR A 20 10.49 4.97 -4.57
CA THR A 20 9.97 6.20 -5.17
C THR A 20 11.11 7.02 -5.77
N LYS A 21 11.21 7.04 -7.10
CA LYS A 21 12.28 7.79 -7.80
C LYS A 21 11.96 9.25 -8.04
N SER A 22 10.68 9.62 -8.04
CA SER A 22 10.23 10.97 -8.37
C SER A 22 8.89 11.31 -7.74
N ARG A 23 8.74 12.57 -7.32
CA ARG A 23 7.55 13.09 -6.62
C ARG A 23 6.24 13.01 -7.43
N ARG A 24 6.32 12.80 -8.75
CA ARG A 24 5.16 12.65 -9.64
C ARG A 24 4.79 11.20 -9.93
N GLU A 25 5.57 10.24 -9.45
CA GLU A 25 5.31 8.82 -9.70
C GLU A 25 4.10 8.37 -8.89
N LYS A 26 3.19 7.62 -9.52
CA LYS A 26 1.95 7.20 -8.88
C LYS A 26 2.24 6.01 -7.96
N GLU A 27 1.71 6.05 -6.75
CA GLU A 27 1.94 5.04 -5.72
C GLU A 27 1.61 3.61 -6.17
N TYR A 28 0.54 3.42 -6.95
CA TYR A 28 0.21 2.07 -7.46
C TYR A 28 1.27 1.53 -8.43
N VAL A 29 1.99 2.39 -9.17
CA VAL A 29 3.07 1.99 -10.09
C VAL A 29 4.31 1.58 -9.30
N ILE A 30 4.65 2.36 -8.28
CA ILE A 30 5.76 2.05 -7.36
C ILE A 30 5.49 0.72 -6.67
N ARG A 31 4.26 0.52 -6.18
CA ARG A 31 3.83 -0.72 -5.52
C ARG A 31 3.90 -1.92 -6.43
N ASP A 32 3.47 -1.78 -7.69
CA ASP A 32 3.52 -2.86 -8.66
C ASP A 32 4.97 -3.26 -9.01
N ARG A 33 5.84 -2.26 -9.16
CA ARG A 33 7.29 -2.48 -9.38
C ARG A 33 7.94 -3.14 -8.17
N LEU A 34 7.65 -2.67 -6.97
CA LEU A 34 8.15 -3.24 -5.72
C LEU A 34 7.67 -4.69 -5.56
N ALA A 35 6.37 -4.94 -5.81
CA ALA A 35 5.76 -6.26 -5.79
C ALA A 35 6.50 -7.25 -6.70
N GLY A 36 6.81 -6.85 -7.93
CA GLY A 36 7.59 -7.66 -8.87
C GLY A 36 9.00 -7.97 -8.40
N LYS A 37 9.66 -7.05 -7.69
CA LYS A 37 11.02 -7.26 -7.17
C LYS A 37 11.09 -8.19 -5.96
N ILE A 38 10.15 -8.04 -5.01
CA ILE A 38 10.17 -8.80 -3.75
C ILE A 38 9.34 -10.10 -3.82
N GLY A 39 8.53 -10.28 -4.87
CA GLY A 39 7.69 -11.46 -5.05
C GLY A 39 6.45 -11.47 -4.14
N VAL A 40 5.98 -10.31 -3.71
CA VAL A 40 4.73 -10.14 -2.93
C VAL A 40 3.70 -9.46 -3.81
N SER A 41 2.43 -9.86 -3.74
CA SER A 41 1.42 -9.23 -4.60
C SER A 41 1.17 -7.76 -4.22
N ALA A 42 0.98 -6.91 -5.22
CA ALA A 42 0.67 -5.50 -5.03
C ALA A 42 -0.60 -5.30 -4.19
N SER A 43 -1.58 -6.21 -4.29
CA SER A 43 -2.77 -6.21 -3.45
C SER A 43 -2.46 -6.49 -1.97
N TYR A 44 -1.46 -7.32 -1.67
CA TYR A 44 -1.06 -7.59 -0.28
C TYR A 44 -0.33 -6.39 0.31
N LEU A 45 0.57 -5.75 -0.46
CA LEU A 45 1.21 -4.49 -0.06
C LEU A 45 0.19 -3.38 0.18
N PHE A 46 -0.82 -3.26 -0.68
CA PHE A 46 -1.92 -2.30 -0.49
C PHE A 46 -2.68 -2.56 0.82
N ARG A 47 -2.93 -3.83 1.16
CA ARG A 47 -3.60 -4.18 2.42
C ARG A 47 -2.75 -3.83 3.64
N LEU A 48 -1.43 -4.05 3.57
CA LEU A 48 -0.51 -3.67 4.65
C LEU A 48 -0.51 -2.15 4.90
N GLN A 49 -0.57 -1.34 3.84
CA GLN A 49 -0.61 0.13 3.98
C GLN A 49 -1.97 0.66 4.45
N TYR A 50 -3.07 0.22 3.82
CA TYR A 50 -4.37 0.89 3.97
C TYR A 50 -5.39 0.09 4.75
N LYS A 51 -5.21 -1.23 4.87
CA LYS A 51 -6.20 -2.14 5.45
C LYS A 51 -5.64 -2.97 6.59
N ILE A 52 -4.60 -2.49 7.25
CA ILE A 52 -3.97 -3.17 8.38
C ILE A 52 -4.98 -3.47 9.50
N GLU A 53 -5.94 -2.57 9.75
CA GLU A 53 -7.02 -2.75 10.75
C GLU A 53 -7.92 -3.95 10.44
N THR A 54 -8.03 -4.35 9.18
CA THR A 54 -8.79 -5.54 8.74
C THR A 54 -7.93 -6.81 8.72
N MET A 55 -6.64 -6.70 9.04
CA MET A 55 -5.71 -7.81 9.07
C MET A 55 -5.49 -8.27 10.51
N ASN A 56 -5.68 -9.57 10.75
CA ASN A 56 -5.37 -10.18 12.03
C ASN A 56 -3.90 -10.61 12.12
N ASP A 57 -3.31 -11.02 10.99
CA ASP A 57 -1.96 -11.56 10.94
C ASP A 57 -1.30 -11.38 9.56
N VAL A 58 0.02 -11.54 9.51
CA VAL A 58 0.84 -11.51 8.29
C VAL A 58 1.30 -12.92 7.97
N LYS A 59 1.18 -13.30 6.70
CA LYS A 59 1.75 -14.58 6.23
C LYS A 59 3.27 -14.54 6.41
N GLY A 60 3.84 -15.53 7.09
CA GLY A 60 5.29 -15.61 7.31
C GLY A 60 6.12 -15.58 6.01
N SER A 61 5.59 -16.05 4.90
CA SER A 61 6.22 -15.92 3.57
C SER A 61 6.34 -14.46 3.13
N VAL A 62 5.31 -13.64 3.36
CA VAL A 62 5.31 -12.21 3.07
C VAL A 62 6.26 -11.47 3.99
N TYR A 63 6.26 -11.80 5.28
CA TYR A 63 7.19 -11.22 6.26
C TYR A 63 8.66 -11.45 5.85
N ARG A 64 9.01 -12.68 5.45
CA ARG A 64 10.35 -13.01 4.94
C ARG A 64 10.68 -12.30 3.62
N ALA A 65 9.70 -12.15 2.73
CA ALA A 65 9.89 -11.45 1.46
C ALA A 65 10.15 -9.95 1.66
N LEU A 66 9.44 -9.31 2.60
CA LEU A 66 9.69 -7.92 2.99
C LEU A 66 11.07 -7.76 3.62
N LEU A 67 11.49 -8.72 4.46
CA LEU A 67 12.81 -8.71 5.08
C LEU A 67 13.93 -8.82 4.04
N LYS A 68 13.80 -9.73 3.06
CA LYS A 68 14.69 -9.79 1.89
C LYS A 68 14.65 -8.51 1.06
N GLY A 69 13.48 -7.92 0.90
CA GLY A 69 13.33 -6.60 0.27
C GLY A 69 14.20 -5.57 0.97
N ARG A 70 14.07 -5.44 2.30
CA ARG A 70 14.88 -4.49 3.09
C ARG A 70 16.38 -4.73 2.94
N GLU A 71 16.80 -5.99 2.90
CA GLU A 71 18.20 -6.35 2.62
C GLU A 71 18.66 -5.87 1.23
N LEU A 72 17.84 -6.07 0.19
CA LEU A 72 18.13 -5.61 -1.17
C LEU A 72 18.26 -4.09 -1.28
N TYR A 73 17.48 -3.33 -0.52
CA TYR A 73 17.56 -1.86 -0.48
C TYR A 73 18.55 -1.32 0.57
N GLY A 74 19.23 -2.18 1.32
CA GLY A 74 20.16 -1.76 2.37
C GLY A 74 19.49 -1.10 3.59
N LEU A 75 18.19 -1.35 3.80
CA LEU A 75 17.36 -0.74 4.85
C LEU A 75 17.38 -1.53 6.17
N VAL A 76 18.30 -2.48 6.33
CA VAL A 76 18.43 -3.28 7.55
C VAL A 76 19.08 -2.42 8.65
N CYS A 77 18.29 -1.53 9.24
CA CYS A 77 18.67 -0.80 10.44
C CYS A 77 18.07 -1.50 11.67
N GLU A 78 18.91 -1.79 12.66
CA GLU A 78 18.53 -2.30 13.98
C GLU A 78 17.63 -1.29 14.71
N ARG A 79 16.31 -1.36 14.54
CA ARG A 79 15.40 -0.59 15.42
C ARG A 79 13.98 -1.15 15.41
N THR A 80 13.68 -1.99 16.39
CA THR A 80 12.38 -2.63 16.58
C THR A 80 11.46 -1.90 17.57
N GLU A 81 11.89 -0.81 18.22
CA GLU A 81 11.06 -0.16 19.27
C GLU A 81 10.41 1.18 18.87
N ALA A 82 10.98 1.96 17.94
CA ALA A 82 10.43 3.27 17.53
C ALA A 82 9.31 3.20 16.47
N ALA A 83 9.06 1.99 15.96
CA ALA A 83 8.22 1.74 14.80
C ALA A 83 6.71 1.87 15.13
N ALA A 84 6.30 1.49 16.33
CA ALA A 84 4.89 1.45 16.73
C ALA A 84 4.22 2.83 16.77
N ASP A 85 4.92 3.85 17.27
CA ASP A 85 4.38 5.21 17.45
C ASP A 85 4.21 5.97 16.12
N ALA A 86 5.07 5.70 15.13
CA ALA A 86 5.02 6.37 13.82
C ALA A 86 3.78 5.97 12.99
N LEU A 87 3.28 4.74 13.18
CA LEU A 87 2.13 4.23 12.43
C LEU A 87 0.83 4.94 12.85
N GLU A 88 0.67 5.29 14.13
CA GLU A 88 -0.50 6.03 14.62
C GLU A 88 -0.56 7.45 14.05
N ALA A 89 0.58 8.15 13.98
CA ALA A 89 0.64 9.50 13.41
C ALA A 89 0.25 9.51 11.91
N ARG A 90 0.65 8.48 11.15
CA ARG A 90 0.34 8.38 9.71
C ARG A 90 -1.13 8.07 9.42
N ARG A 91 -1.82 7.33 10.31
CA ARG A 91 -3.27 7.05 10.20
C ARG A 91 -4.15 8.30 10.25
N LEU A 92 -3.70 9.35 10.95
CA LEU A 92 -4.47 10.59 11.06
C LEU A 92 -4.51 11.36 9.73
N GLY A 93 -3.48 11.25 8.89
CA GLY A 93 -3.40 11.93 7.59
C GLY A 93 -4.26 11.31 6.49
N THR A 94 -4.42 9.98 6.45
CA THR A 94 -5.13 9.31 5.35
C THR A 94 -6.66 9.37 5.49
N LYS A 95 -7.20 9.54 6.71
CA LYS A 95 -8.65 9.69 6.92
C LYS A 95 -9.24 10.93 6.24
N ALA A 96 -8.42 11.96 5.98
CA ALA A 96 -8.87 13.19 5.32
C ALA A 96 -9.16 13.01 3.81
N ASN A 97 -8.50 12.07 3.12
CA ASN A 97 -8.58 11.96 1.66
C ASN A 97 -9.70 11.04 1.14
N ASN A 98 -10.20 10.09 1.95
CA ASN A 98 -11.24 9.15 1.51
C ASN A 98 -12.66 9.74 1.52
N HIS A 99 -12.86 10.95 2.04
CA HIS A 99 -14.17 11.61 2.06
C HIS A 99 -14.51 12.33 0.72
N ALA A 100 -13.57 12.40 -0.23
CA ALA A 100 -13.76 13.13 -1.49
C ALA A 100 -14.07 12.23 -2.72
N VAL A 101 -13.91 10.90 -2.62
CA VAL A 101 -14.08 9.97 -3.75
C VAL A 101 -15.48 9.31 -3.73
N THR A 102 -16.50 10.13 -3.52
CA THR A 102 -17.91 9.70 -3.65
C THR A 102 -18.77 10.78 -4.30
N GLN A 103 -18.26 11.44 -5.35
CA GLN A 103 -19.12 12.17 -6.28
C GLN A 103 -18.91 11.61 -7.68
N GLY A 104 -19.98 10.97 -8.18
CA GLY A 104 -19.97 9.99 -9.25
C GLY A 104 -19.69 10.55 -10.63
N SER A 105 -18.83 9.86 -11.37
CA SER A 105 -18.89 9.85 -12.82
C SER A 105 -19.79 8.69 -13.25
N GLN A 106 -21.09 8.95 -13.43
CA GLN A 106 -21.93 8.10 -14.26
C GLN A 106 -21.94 8.71 -15.67
N ALA A 107 -20.97 8.28 -16.47
CA ALA A 107 -21.06 8.34 -17.92
C ALA A 107 -21.51 6.95 -18.39
N THR A 108 -22.81 6.80 -18.65
CA THR A 108 -23.34 5.64 -19.37
C THR A 108 -24.04 6.19 -20.61
N GLY A 109 -23.42 5.97 -21.76
CA GLY A 109 -24.04 6.25 -23.05
C GLY A 109 -25.08 5.18 -23.37
N GLU A 110 -26.23 5.60 -23.89
CA GLU A 110 -27.23 4.73 -24.48
C GLU A 110 -27.64 5.26 -25.86
N GLY A 111 -27.20 4.53 -26.89
CA GLY A 111 -28.02 4.07 -28.01
C GLY A 111 -28.76 5.10 -28.87
N THR A 112 -28.13 5.54 -29.95
CA THR A 112 -28.84 5.91 -31.18
C THR A 112 -29.60 4.70 -31.75
N PHE A 113 -30.93 4.74 -31.76
CA PHE A 113 -31.75 3.91 -32.65
C PHE A 113 -32.84 4.77 -33.29
N ALA A 114 -32.76 4.89 -34.62
CA ALA A 114 -33.71 5.57 -35.47
C ALA A 114 -34.95 4.67 -35.69
N GLY A 115 -36.14 5.22 -35.42
CA GLY A 115 -37.44 4.60 -35.72
C GLY A 115 -38.32 5.60 -36.46
N ARG A 116 -38.76 5.17 -37.63
CA ARG A 116 -39.58 5.83 -38.65
C ARG A 116 -41.06 5.64 -38.31
N ASP A 117 -41.87 6.68 -38.42
CA ASP A 117 -43.24 6.69 -38.98
C ASP A 117 -43.70 8.14 -39.21
#